data_AF-A0A7C2X442-F1
#
_entry.id   AF-A0A7C2X442-F1
#
_cell.length_a   1.000
_cell.length_b   1.000
_cell.length_c   1.000
_cell.angle_alpha   90.00
_cell.angle_beta   90.00
_cell.angle_gamma   90.00
#
_symmetry.space_group_name_H-M   'P 1'
#
loop_
_entity.id
_entity.type
_entity.pdbx_description
1 polymer ?
#
loop_
_entity_poly.entity_id
_entity_poly.type
_entity_poly.pdbx_seq_one_letter_code
_entity_poly.pdbx_strand_id
1 'polypeptide(L)'
;FASLLFNRKIPHKVFSRENLDDYLFYEFEYPKLFAAAWKRFVEETGVNLLMGGRATIPFEYLLYYRTFPRFIEDLVECPEKVLALCDRVVEYEMTRAMEQAIVMGAGEVPGAEIIFFQAGIVGPPYVSPTVFNEFVYPALKKGVDLVVRRGFKVHVHMDGDLTAVLPTLRGIADGLPRGRIVLDFEKTDMRKAKEILGERVCIHGNVPSALLVYGSVDEVETYCKRLIQDCARGGGFLLSTECEVPWDARRENVRALVESARKYGQY
;
A
#
# COMPACT_ATOMS: atom_id res chain seq x y z
N PHE A 1 4.47 2.99 14.61
CA PHE A 1 5.91 2.71 14.41
C PHE A 1 6.83 3.48 15.38
N ALA A 2 6.62 4.77 15.64
CA ALA A 2 7.51 5.58 16.49
C ALA A 2 7.66 5.08 17.95
N SER A 3 6.59 4.60 18.60
CA SER A 3 6.63 4.20 20.02
C SER A 3 7.51 2.98 20.31
N LEU A 4 7.76 2.11 19.32
CA LEU A 4 8.66 0.96 19.45
C LEU A 4 10.13 1.36 19.24
N LEU A 5 10.42 2.24 18.27
CA LEU A 5 11.77 2.68 17.94
C LEU A 5 12.43 3.54 19.04
N PHE A 6 11.64 4.26 19.83
CA PHE A 6 12.15 5.10 20.93
C PHE A 6 11.99 4.46 22.31
N ASN A 7 11.53 3.21 22.39
CA ASN A 7 11.34 2.53 23.67
C ASN A 7 12.67 2.02 24.23
N ARG A 8 13.26 2.81 25.13
CA ARG A 8 14.50 2.46 25.87
C ARG A 8 14.36 1.25 26.79
N LYS A 9 13.16 0.71 27.01
CA LYS A 9 12.93 -0.51 27.80
C LYS A 9 13.05 -1.79 26.98
N ILE A 10 13.09 -1.69 25.66
CA ILE A 10 13.32 -2.86 24.81
C ILE A 10 14.83 -3.15 24.85
N PRO A 11 15.27 -4.28 25.42
CA PRO A 11 16.69 -4.58 25.51
C PRO A 11 17.29 -4.69 24.10
N HIS A 12 18.50 -4.17 23.92
CA HIS A 12 19.28 -4.29 22.67
C HIS A 12 19.44 -5.74 22.19
N LYS A 13 19.25 -6.71 23.10
CA LYS A 13 19.25 -8.14 22.82
C LYS A 13 18.26 -8.60 21.75
N VAL A 14 17.14 -7.88 21.58
CA VAL A 14 16.17 -8.17 20.50
C VAL A 14 16.81 -8.04 19.11
N PHE A 15 17.89 -7.25 18.99
CA PHE A 15 18.59 -7.04 17.73
C PHE A 15 19.88 -7.86 17.59
N SER A 16 20.44 -8.41 18.67
CA SER A 16 21.77 -9.02 18.62
C SER A 16 21.79 -10.44 18.07
N ARG A 17 20.63 -11.14 17.97
CA ARG A 17 20.49 -12.52 17.43
C ARG A 17 21.72 -13.38 17.80
N GLU A 18 21.97 -13.50 19.10
CA GLU A 18 23.32 -13.81 19.64
C GLU A 18 23.80 -15.22 19.32
N ASN A 19 22.87 -16.13 18.99
CA ASN A 19 23.16 -17.51 18.63
C ASN A 19 22.36 -17.95 17.38
N LEU A 20 22.73 -19.11 16.84
CA LEU A 20 22.10 -19.66 15.65
C LEU A 20 20.61 -20.00 15.88
N ASP A 21 20.23 -20.42 17.09
CA ASP A 21 18.85 -20.76 17.42
C ASP A 21 17.95 -19.52 17.36
N ASP A 22 18.42 -18.36 17.82
CA ASP A 22 17.70 -17.09 17.69
C ASP A 22 17.45 -16.77 16.20
N TYR A 23 18.47 -16.94 15.36
CA TYR A 23 18.33 -16.71 13.92
C TYR A 23 17.29 -17.66 13.30
N LEU A 24 17.39 -18.96 13.61
CA LEU A 24 16.46 -19.97 13.09
C LEU A 24 15.03 -19.70 13.56
N PHE A 25 14.86 -19.33 14.83
CA PHE A 25 13.56 -18.97 15.37
C PHE A 25 12.97 -17.77 14.63
N TYR A 26 13.68 -16.64 14.55
CA TYR A 26 13.12 -15.42 13.96
C TYR A 26 12.93 -15.51 12.44
N GLU A 27 13.78 -16.24 11.72
CA GLU A 27 13.67 -16.35 10.26
C GLU A 27 12.66 -17.44 9.84
N PHE A 28 12.54 -18.56 10.56
CA PHE A 28 11.75 -19.71 10.09
C PHE A 28 10.57 -20.12 10.98
N GLU A 29 10.66 -19.96 12.31
CA GLU A 29 9.61 -20.39 13.23
C GLU A 29 8.61 -19.27 13.54
N TYR A 30 9.14 -18.08 13.86
CA TYR A 30 8.34 -16.91 14.21
C TYR A 30 7.34 -16.51 13.12
N PRO A 31 7.69 -16.49 11.82
CA PRO A 31 6.72 -16.20 10.76
C PRO A 31 5.54 -17.18 10.74
N LYS A 32 5.77 -18.46 11.05
CA LYS A 32 4.71 -19.48 11.13
C LYS A 32 3.82 -19.26 12.35
N LEU A 33 4.40 -18.91 13.50
CA LEU A 33 3.64 -18.56 14.71
C LEU A 33 2.78 -17.31 14.49
N PHE A 34 3.35 -16.30 13.84
CA PHE A 34 2.64 -15.07 13.45
C PHE A 34 1.48 -15.39 12.50
N ALA A 35 1.72 -16.16 11.43
CA ALA A 35 0.70 -16.59 10.49
C ALA A 35 -0.44 -17.38 11.16
N ALA A 36 -0.10 -18.33 12.04
CA ALA A 36 -1.10 -19.11 12.78
C ALA A 36 -1.98 -18.22 13.69
N ALA A 37 -1.42 -17.17 14.30
CA ALA A 37 -2.19 -16.23 15.10
C ALA A 37 -3.19 -15.43 14.25
N TRP A 38 -2.77 -14.95 13.07
CA TRP A 38 -3.65 -14.24 12.15
C TRP A 38 -4.72 -15.15 11.53
N LYS A 39 -4.38 -16.40 11.22
CA LYS A 39 -5.38 -17.38 10.76
C LYS A 39 -6.48 -17.57 11.80
N ARG A 40 -6.13 -17.75 13.09
CA ARG A 40 -7.12 -17.82 14.18
C ARG A 40 -7.98 -16.57 14.26
N PHE A 41 -7.38 -15.38 14.13
CA PHE A 41 -8.14 -14.13 14.12
C PHE A 41 -9.20 -14.10 13.00
N VAL A 42 -8.85 -14.54 11.79
CA VAL A 42 -9.79 -14.62 10.66
C VAL A 42 -10.90 -15.63 10.97
N GLU A 43 -10.56 -16.82 11.50
CA GLU A 43 -11.53 -17.86 11.86
C GLU A 43 -12.51 -17.43 12.97
N GLU A 44 -12.03 -16.67 13.97
CA GLU A 44 -12.83 -16.22 15.11
C GLU A 44 -13.71 -15.01 14.78
N THR A 45 -13.24 -14.11 13.92
CA THR A 45 -13.91 -12.82 13.66
C THR A 45 -14.63 -12.75 12.32
N GLY A 46 -14.26 -13.61 11.36
CA GLY A 46 -14.70 -13.53 9.97
C GLY A 46 -14.14 -12.32 9.20
N VAL A 47 -13.22 -11.56 9.79
CA VAL A 47 -12.58 -10.40 9.15
C VAL A 47 -11.38 -10.88 8.33
N ASN A 48 -11.42 -10.63 7.02
CA ASN A 48 -10.32 -10.97 6.11
C ASN A 48 -9.05 -10.19 6.45
N LEU A 49 -7.90 -10.77 6.11
CA LEU A 49 -6.63 -10.05 6.18
C LEU A 49 -6.57 -8.93 5.14
N LEU A 50 -5.89 -7.83 5.47
CA LEU A 50 -5.61 -6.75 4.51
C LEU A 50 -4.50 -7.17 3.52
N MET A 51 -3.54 -7.96 3.99
CA MET A 51 -2.39 -8.43 3.23
C MET A 51 -1.81 -9.71 3.85
N GLY A 52 -1.14 -10.53 3.04
CA GLY A 52 -0.27 -11.61 3.52
C GLY A 52 1.22 -11.32 3.34
N GLY A 53 1.58 -10.36 2.49
CA GLY A 53 2.97 -9.96 2.27
C GLY A 53 3.10 -8.48 2.01
N ARG A 54 4.28 -7.92 2.30
CA ARG A 54 4.59 -6.52 2.06
C ARG A 54 5.87 -6.39 1.24
N ALA A 55 5.83 -5.51 0.25
CA ALA A 55 6.98 -5.06 -0.52
C ALA A 55 7.07 -3.53 -0.46
N THR A 56 8.28 -2.99 -0.57
CA THR A 56 8.52 -1.54 -0.70
C THR A 56 9.03 -1.23 -2.09
N ILE A 57 8.58 -0.12 -2.68
CA ILE A 57 9.08 0.31 -4.00
C ILE A 57 10.57 0.65 -3.90
N PRO A 58 11.42 0.21 -4.85
CA PRO A 58 12.85 0.45 -4.77
C PRO A 58 13.22 1.93 -4.67
N PHE A 59 12.44 2.81 -5.30
CA PHE A 59 12.65 4.26 -5.23
C PHE A 59 12.64 4.76 -3.78
N GLU A 60 11.68 4.31 -2.96
CA GLU A 60 11.59 4.65 -1.55
C GLU A 60 12.63 3.91 -0.70
N TYR A 61 12.91 2.64 -1.05
CA TYR A 61 13.95 1.88 -0.37
C TYR A 61 15.32 2.60 -0.45
N LEU A 62 15.70 3.08 -1.63
CA LEU A 62 16.96 3.80 -1.82
C LEU A 62 17.01 5.13 -1.06
N LEU A 63 15.88 5.84 -0.94
CA LEU A 63 15.79 7.05 -0.12
C LEU A 63 16.20 6.80 1.34
N TYR A 64 15.85 5.65 1.92
CA TYR A 64 16.20 5.32 3.30
C TYR A 64 17.71 5.12 3.51
N TYR A 65 18.42 4.57 2.52
CA TYR A 65 19.88 4.32 2.63
C TYR A 65 20.73 5.50 2.18
N ARG A 66 20.26 6.27 1.18
CA ARG A 66 21.01 7.38 0.60
C ARG A 66 20.72 8.71 1.27
N THR A 67 19.59 8.84 1.97
CA THR A 67 18.94 10.11 2.35
C THR A 67 18.37 10.85 1.13
N PHE A 68 17.40 11.73 1.37
CA PHE A 68 16.71 12.46 0.31
C PHE A 68 17.67 13.26 -0.59
N PRO A 69 18.57 14.13 -0.07
CA PRO A 69 19.40 14.97 -0.94
C PRO A 69 20.34 14.17 -1.85
N ARG A 70 21.05 13.16 -1.29
CA ARG A 70 22.00 12.35 -2.09
C ARG A 70 21.30 11.47 -3.11
N PHE A 71 20.10 10.99 -2.80
CA PHE A 71 19.35 10.22 -3.77
C PHE A 71 18.92 11.09 -4.96
N ILE A 72 18.51 12.33 -4.72
CA ILE A 72 18.21 13.27 -5.82
C ILE A 72 19.46 13.55 -6.67
N GLU A 73 20.64 13.69 -6.04
CA GLU A 73 21.92 13.79 -6.77
C GLU A 73 22.14 12.54 -7.65
N ASP A 74 21.91 11.33 -7.12
CA ASP A 74 22.06 10.09 -7.86
C ASP A 74 21.15 9.99 -9.09
N LEU A 75 19.91 10.49 -8.98
CA LEU A 75 18.95 10.54 -10.09
C LEU A 75 19.46 11.39 -11.26
N VAL A 76 20.28 12.41 -10.98
CA VAL A 76 20.83 13.31 -12.00
C VAL A 76 22.18 12.80 -12.50
N GLU A 77 23.07 12.40 -11.59
CA GLU A 77 24.46 12.04 -11.91
C GLU A 77 24.61 10.62 -12.46
N CYS A 78 23.77 9.68 -12.01
CA CYS A 78 23.87 8.28 -12.41
C CYS A 78 22.51 7.57 -12.61
N PRO A 79 21.60 8.15 -13.41
CA PRO A 79 20.23 7.65 -13.59
C PRO A 79 20.16 6.18 -14.01
N GLU A 80 21.04 5.75 -14.92
CA GLU A 80 21.08 4.36 -15.40
C GLU A 80 21.42 3.36 -14.29
N LYS A 81 22.30 3.74 -13.36
CA LYS A 81 22.64 2.89 -12.20
C LYS A 81 21.46 2.78 -11.24
N VAL A 82 20.75 3.89 -11.02
CA VAL A 82 19.53 3.89 -10.19
C VAL A 82 18.48 2.99 -10.81
N LEU A 83 18.21 3.11 -12.12
CA LEU A 83 17.25 2.26 -12.82
C LEU A 83 17.61 0.77 -12.77
N ALA A 84 18.88 0.43 -13.02
CA ALA A 84 19.35 -0.95 -12.92
C ALA A 84 19.20 -1.53 -11.49
N LEU A 85 19.47 -0.71 -10.47
CA LEU A 85 19.27 -1.10 -9.09
C LEU A 85 17.79 -1.28 -8.75
N CYS A 86 16.93 -0.34 -9.16
CA CYS A 86 15.48 -0.46 -8.99
C CYS A 86 14.93 -1.74 -9.63
N ASP A 87 15.39 -2.07 -10.84
CA ASP A 87 14.99 -3.27 -11.58
C ASP A 87 15.33 -4.57 -10.82
N ARG A 88 16.50 -4.62 -10.18
CA ARG A 88 16.94 -5.77 -9.38
C ARG A 88 16.25 -5.85 -8.03
N VAL A 89 16.09 -4.72 -7.35
CA VAL A 89 15.50 -4.65 -6.00
C VAL A 89 14.01 -5.00 -6.04
N VAL A 90 13.26 -4.57 -7.07
CA VAL A 90 11.84 -4.91 -7.13
C VAL A 90 11.59 -6.42 -7.25
N GLU A 91 12.44 -7.15 -7.98
CA GLU A 91 12.34 -8.61 -8.04
C GLU A 91 12.56 -9.27 -6.68
N TYR A 92 13.55 -8.78 -5.94
CA TYR A 92 13.86 -9.28 -4.60
C TYR A 92 12.69 -9.00 -3.65
N GLU A 93 12.21 -7.76 -3.60
CA GLU A 93 11.09 -7.34 -2.74
C GLU A 93 9.81 -8.14 -3.04
N MET A 94 9.46 -8.30 -4.33
CA MET A 94 8.27 -9.08 -4.71
C MET A 94 8.42 -10.56 -4.35
N THR A 95 9.61 -11.13 -4.52
CA THR A 95 9.87 -12.53 -4.15
C THR A 95 9.66 -12.74 -2.66
N ARG A 96 10.23 -11.86 -1.82
CA ARG A 96 10.05 -11.93 -0.37
C ARG A 96 8.61 -11.69 0.06
N ALA A 97 7.91 -10.75 -0.57
CA ALA A 97 6.51 -10.49 -0.26
C ALA A 97 5.61 -11.70 -0.60
N MET A 98 5.84 -12.37 -1.74
CA MET A 98 5.11 -13.59 -2.09
C MET A 98 5.42 -14.74 -1.13
N GLU A 99 6.68 -14.89 -0.71
CA GLU A 99 7.06 -15.88 0.32
C GLU A 99 6.31 -15.63 1.64
N GLN A 100 6.28 -14.38 2.11
CA GLN A 100 5.49 -13.99 3.30
C GLN A 100 4.00 -14.34 3.12
N ALA A 101 3.41 -14.01 1.97
CA ALA A 101 2.02 -14.32 1.68
C ALA A 101 1.73 -15.82 1.70
N ILE A 102 2.63 -16.65 1.16
CA ILE A 102 2.52 -18.11 1.23
C ILE A 102 2.55 -18.59 2.69
N VAL A 103 3.48 -18.08 3.50
CA VAL A 103 3.55 -18.41 4.94
C VAL A 103 2.29 -17.98 5.68
N MET A 104 1.70 -16.85 5.31
CA MET A 104 0.41 -16.36 5.84
C MET A 104 -0.80 -17.18 5.38
N GLY A 105 -0.62 -18.13 4.46
CA GLY A 105 -1.68 -19.02 3.96
C GLY A 105 -2.37 -18.50 2.71
N ALA A 106 -1.65 -17.86 1.78
CA ALA A 106 -2.22 -17.44 0.49
C ALA A 106 -2.94 -18.60 -0.23
N GLY A 107 -4.20 -18.39 -0.57
CA GLY A 107 -5.08 -19.41 -1.16
C GLY A 107 -5.90 -20.21 -0.15
N GLU A 108 -5.57 -20.15 1.15
CA GLU A 108 -6.29 -20.81 2.24
C GLU A 108 -6.97 -19.80 3.19
N VAL A 109 -6.26 -18.71 3.51
CA VAL A 109 -6.71 -17.66 4.43
C VAL A 109 -7.15 -16.45 3.60
N PRO A 110 -8.43 -16.02 3.69
CA PRO A 110 -8.92 -14.86 2.96
C PRO A 110 -8.07 -13.59 3.19
N GLY A 111 -7.54 -13.03 2.10
CA GLY A 111 -6.74 -11.81 2.12
C GLY A 111 -5.23 -12.03 2.23
N ALA A 112 -4.79 -13.25 2.57
CA ALA A 112 -3.36 -13.58 2.59
C ALA A 112 -2.73 -13.55 1.19
N GLU A 113 -3.52 -13.69 0.12
CA GLU A 113 -3.04 -13.59 -1.26
C GLU A 113 -2.75 -12.16 -1.74
N ILE A 114 -3.06 -11.16 -0.91
CA ILE A 114 -2.85 -9.75 -1.24
C ILE A 114 -1.44 -9.35 -0.82
N ILE A 115 -0.65 -8.88 -1.80
CA ILE A 115 0.62 -8.20 -1.57
C ILE A 115 0.37 -6.71 -1.43
N PHE A 116 0.73 -6.15 -0.28
CA PHE A 116 0.75 -4.71 -0.09
C PHE A 116 2.06 -4.15 -0.63
N PHE A 117 1.95 -3.32 -1.67
CA PHE A 117 3.09 -2.69 -2.32
C PHE A 117 3.14 -1.21 -1.94
N GLN A 118 4.04 -0.89 -1.02
CA GLN A 118 4.19 0.46 -0.50
C GLN A 118 4.99 1.33 -1.47
N ALA A 119 4.42 2.49 -1.80
CA ALA A 119 5.02 3.54 -2.60
C ALA A 119 4.67 4.91 -1.99
N GLY A 120 5.18 5.20 -0.80
CA GLY A 120 4.80 6.37 0.01
C GLY A 120 5.52 7.68 -0.34
N ILE A 121 6.38 7.68 -1.37
CA ILE A 121 7.10 8.88 -1.83
C ILE A 121 7.13 8.87 -3.36
N VAL A 122 5.96 9.02 -3.99
CA VAL A 122 5.82 8.87 -5.46
C VAL A 122 5.01 9.97 -6.14
N GLY A 123 4.22 10.75 -5.41
CA GLY A 123 3.56 11.95 -5.93
C GLY A 123 4.17 13.26 -5.42
N PRO A 124 3.76 14.40 -5.98
CA PRO A 124 3.98 15.72 -5.38
C PRO A 124 3.42 15.75 -3.95
N PRO A 125 4.09 16.45 -3.01
CA PRO A 125 5.20 17.37 -3.25
C PRO A 125 6.59 16.72 -3.38
N TYR A 126 6.68 15.39 -3.28
CA TYR A 126 7.97 14.69 -3.22
C TYR A 126 8.59 14.41 -4.60
N VAL A 127 7.76 13.97 -5.54
CA VAL A 127 8.20 13.44 -6.84
C VAL A 127 7.42 14.15 -7.95
N SER A 128 8.14 14.65 -8.95
CA SER A 128 7.52 15.27 -10.13
C SER A 128 6.97 14.19 -11.09
N PRO A 129 6.01 14.52 -11.97
CA PRO A 129 5.50 13.58 -12.97
C PRO A 129 6.60 12.99 -13.87
N THR A 130 7.64 13.77 -14.19
CA THR A 130 8.80 13.30 -14.96
C THR A 130 9.56 12.21 -14.20
N VAL A 131 9.91 12.48 -12.93
CA VAL A 131 10.63 11.50 -12.09
C VAL A 131 9.77 10.25 -11.86
N PHE A 132 8.46 10.41 -11.67
CA PHE A 132 7.55 9.28 -11.56
C PHE A 132 7.60 8.39 -12.80
N ASN A 133 7.42 8.97 -13.99
CA ASN A 133 7.38 8.22 -15.24
C ASN A 133 8.71 7.50 -15.54
N GLU A 134 9.84 8.14 -15.20
CA GLU A 134 11.17 7.63 -15.50
C GLU A 134 11.67 6.60 -14.47
N PHE A 135 11.55 6.90 -13.16
CA PHE A 135 12.19 6.12 -12.11
C PHE A 135 11.24 5.28 -11.26
N VAL A 136 9.97 5.68 -11.14
CA VAL A 136 9.00 5.00 -10.27
C VAL A 136 8.17 3.99 -11.06
N TYR A 137 7.54 4.43 -12.15
CA TYR A 137 6.59 3.64 -12.91
C TYR A 137 7.17 2.32 -13.47
N PRO A 138 8.41 2.26 -14.01
CA PRO A 138 8.94 1.00 -14.55
C PRO A 138 9.05 -0.09 -13.48
N ALA A 139 9.58 0.25 -12.30
CA ALA A 139 9.67 -0.68 -11.17
C ALA A 139 8.28 -1.03 -10.65
N LEU A 140 7.37 -0.06 -10.55
CA LEU A 140 5.99 -0.29 -10.11
C LEU A 140 5.27 -1.29 -11.04
N LYS A 141 5.32 -1.08 -12.36
CA LYS A 141 4.73 -1.99 -13.36
C LYS A 141 5.34 -3.39 -13.28
N LYS A 142 6.67 -3.48 -13.22
CA LYS A 142 7.37 -4.76 -13.10
C LYS A 142 6.94 -5.51 -11.84
N GLY A 143 6.85 -4.82 -10.70
CA GLY A 143 6.42 -5.41 -9.43
C GLY A 143 4.99 -5.95 -9.50
N VAL A 144 4.05 -5.13 -10.00
CA VAL A 144 2.64 -5.53 -10.22
C VAL A 144 2.55 -6.75 -11.15
N ASP A 145 3.30 -6.74 -12.26
CA ASP A 145 3.32 -7.87 -13.21
C ASP A 145 3.82 -9.16 -12.57
N LEU A 146 4.91 -9.09 -11.80
CA LEU A 146 5.50 -10.26 -11.15
C LEU A 146 4.51 -10.92 -10.19
N VAL A 147 3.80 -10.13 -9.39
CA VAL A 147 2.84 -10.60 -8.39
C VAL A 147 1.59 -11.16 -9.07
N VAL A 148 0.98 -10.38 -9.97
CA VAL A 148 -0.31 -10.74 -10.58
C VAL A 148 -0.17 -11.97 -11.50
N ARG A 149 0.91 -12.08 -12.28
CA ARG A 149 1.15 -13.25 -13.16
C ARG A 149 1.36 -14.54 -12.38
N ARG A 150 1.74 -14.46 -11.11
CA ARG A 150 1.89 -15.62 -10.21
C ARG A 150 0.62 -15.95 -9.43
N GLY A 151 -0.49 -15.28 -9.73
CA GLY A 151 -1.81 -15.58 -9.16
C GLY A 151 -2.13 -14.86 -7.87
N PHE A 152 -1.25 -13.98 -7.38
CA PHE A 152 -1.52 -13.10 -6.25
C PHE A 152 -2.38 -11.89 -6.66
N LYS A 153 -2.85 -11.13 -5.68
CA LYS A 153 -3.42 -9.80 -5.86
C LYS A 153 -2.43 -8.76 -5.35
N VAL A 154 -2.52 -7.54 -5.84
CA VAL A 154 -1.67 -6.43 -5.37
C VAL A 154 -2.53 -5.25 -4.94
N HIS A 155 -2.18 -4.70 -3.78
CA HIS A 155 -2.70 -3.45 -3.27
C HIS A 155 -1.54 -2.46 -3.24
N VAL A 156 -1.51 -1.54 -4.19
CA VAL A 156 -0.46 -0.52 -4.30
C VAL A 156 -0.91 0.73 -3.55
N HIS A 157 -0.19 1.08 -2.49
CA HIS A 157 -0.42 2.30 -1.72
C HIS A 157 0.51 3.42 -2.21
N MET A 158 -0.07 4.54 -2.64
CA MET A 158 0.66 5.64 -3.26
C MET A 158 0.32 7.00 -2.64
N ASP A 159 1.32 7.58 -1.99
CA ASP A 159 1.21 8.91 -1.39
C ASP A 159 1.54 10.04 -2.37
N GLY A 160 0.97 11.22 -2.09
CA GLY A 160 1.02 12.40 -2.93
C GLY A 160 -0.11 12.50 -3.96
N ASP A 161 -0.02 13.50 -4.84
CA ASP A 161 -1.01 13.75 -5.89
C ASP A 161 -0.60 13.13 -7.24
N LEU A 162 -1.15 11.95 -7.56
CA LEU A 162 -0.86 11.25 -8.81
C LEU A 162 -1.77 11.66 -9.98
N THR A 163 -2.56 12.73 -9.85
CA THR A 163 -3.51 13.17 -10.88
C THR A 163 -2.83 13.37 -12.24
N ALA A 164 -1.63 13.95 -12.24
CA ALA A 164 -0.87 14.23 -13.46
C ALA A 164 -0.32 12.98 -14.15
N VAL A 165 -0.18 11.85 -13.43
CA VAL A 165 0.38 10.59 -13.95
C VAL A 165 -0.66 9.48 -14.10
N LEU A 166 -1.94 9.77 -13.87
CA LEU A 166 -3.05 8.84 -14.16
C LEU A 166 -3.01 8.27 -15.58
N PRO A 167 -2.67 9.03 -16.65
CA PRO A 167 -2.54 8.46 -17.99
C PRO A 167 -1.46 7.38 -18.09
N THR A 168 -0.34 7.54 -17.39
CA THR A 168 0.73 6.53 -17.30
C THR A 168 0.25 5.32 -16.50
N LEU A 169 -0.37 5.56 -15.33
CA LEU A 169 -0.92 4.51 -14.47
C LEU A 169 -1.99 3.66 -15.16
N ARG A 170 -2.66 4.17 -16.20
CA ARG A 170 -3.59 3.35 -17.01
C ARG A 170 -2.93 2.09 -17.54
N GLY A 171 -1.64 2.16 -17.86
CA GLY A 171 -0.87 1.02 -18.35
C GLY A 171 -0.53 0.00 -17.27
N ILE A 172 -0.79 0.27 -15.98
CA ILE A 172 -0.40 -0.63 -14.88
C ILE A 172 -1.01 -2.03 -15.01
N ALA A 173 -2.23 -2.11 -15.56
CA ALA A 173 -2.98 -3.34 -15.73
C ALA A 173 -2.79 -3.98 -17.12
N ASP A 174 -1.97 -3.40 -17.99
CA ASP A 174 -1.81 -3.91 -19.36
C ASP A 174 -1.22 -5.32 -19.36
N GLY A 175 -1.92 -6.24 -20.06
CA GLY A 175 -1.56 -7.65 -20.15
C GLY A 175 -1.88 -8.48 -18.90
N LEU A 176 -2.66 -7.93 -17.95
CA LEU A 176 -3.02 -8.60 -16.69
C LEU A 176 -4.52 -8.90 -16.58
N PRO A 177 -4.91 -9.94 -15.84
CA PRO A 177 -6.31 -10.23 -15.54
C PRO A 177 -6.96 -9.13 -14.67
N ARG A 178 -8.25 -8.86 -14.93
CA ARG A 178 -9.05 -7.91 -14.14
C ARG A 178 -9.27 -8.41 -12.71
N GLY A 179 -9.53 -7.47 -11.79
CA GLY A 179 -9.86 -7.79 -10.40
C GLY A 179 -8.66 -8.22 -9.53
N ARG A 180 -7.44 -7.94 -9.98
CA ARG A 180 -6.20 -8.30 -9.26
C ARG A 180 -5.43 -7.11 -8.67
N ILE A 181 -5.80 -5.88 -9.02
CA ILE A 181 -5.05 -4.67 -8.68
C ILE A 181 -5.98 -3.70 -7.96
N VAL A 182 -5.56 -3.24 -6.79
CA VAL A 182 -6.09 -2.09 -6.07
C VAL A 182 -5.02 -1.00 -6.09
N LEU A 183 -5.40 0.22 -6.49
CA LEU A 183 -4.57 1.41 -6.34
C LEU A 183 -5.19 2.28 -5.25
N ASP A 184 -4.43 2.51 -4.19
CA ASP A 184 -4.75 3.35 -3.06
C ASP A 184 -4.04 4.69 -3.20
N PHE A 185 -4.83 5.76 -3.10
CA PHE A 185 -4.40 7.11 -3.41
C PHE A 185 -4.57 8.03 -2.21
N GLU A 186 -3.57 8.88 -1.97
CA GLU A 186 -3.64 9.90 -0.92
C GLU A 186 -4.31 11.20 -1.42
N LYS A 187 -3.60 12.04 -2.19
CA LYS A 187 -4.09 13.38 -2.60
C LYS A 187 -4.68 13.45 -4.00
N THR A 188 -4.75 12.31 -4.69
CA THR A 188 -5.16 12.22 -6.09
C THR A 188 -6.64 12.60 -6.27
N ASP A 189 -6.97 13.25 -7.38
CA ASP A 189 -8.34 13.52 -7.82
C ASP A 189 -9.05 12.20 -8.15
N MET A 190 -9.86 11.72 -7.20
CA MET A 190 -10.52 10.41 -7.30
C MET A 190 -11.55 10.33 -8.43
N ARG A 191 -12.16 11.44 -8.83
CA ARG A 191 -13.08 11.47 -9.97
C ARG A 191 -12.32 11.18 -11.27
N LYS A 192 -11.20 11.88 -11.49
CA LYS A 192 -10.33 11.61 -12.64
C LYS A 192 -9.72 10.22 -12.58
N ALA A 193 -9.31 9.76 -11.40
CA ALA A 193 -8.80 8.41 -11.22
C ALA A 193 -9.87 7.37 -11.64
N LYS A 194 -11.12 7.57 -11.23
CA LYS A 194 -12.24 6.71 -11.65
C LYS A 194 -12.45 6.74 -13.16
N GLU A 195 -12.47 7.91 -13.78
CA GLU A 195 -12.66 8.08 -15.22
C GLU A 195 -11.57 7.40 -16.05
N ILE A 196 -10.31 7.49 -15.61
CA ILE A 196 -9.14 7.00 -16.37
C ILE A 196 -8.85 5.52 -16.08
N LEU A 197 -9.04 5.07 -14.84
CA LEU A 197 -8.56 3.77 -14.34
C LEU A 197 -9.68 2.79 -13.98
N GLY A 198 -10.90 3.29 -13.72
CA GLY A 198 -11.96 2.56 -13.01
C GLY A 198 -12.52 1.32 -13.69
N GLU A 199 -12.26 1.12 -14.98
CA GLU A 199 -12.62 -0.12 -15.68
C GLU A 199 -11.52 -1.19 -15.57
N ARG A 200 -10.30 -0.81 -15.23
CA ARG A 200 -9.11 -1.70 -15.28
C ARG A 200 -8.68 -2.19 -13.91
N VAL A 201 -8.76 -1.32 -12.92
CA VAL A 201 -8.31 -1.57 -11.54
C VAL A 201 -9.38 -1.14 -10.54
N CYS A 202 -9.27 -1.64 -9.32
CA CYS A 202 -9.99 -1.05 -8.20
C CYS A 202 -9.23 0.19 -7.72
N ILE A 203 -9.96 1.23 -7.33
CA ILE A 203 -9.41 2.43 -6.69
C ILE A 203 -9.85 2.48 -5.22
N HIS A 204 -8.95 2.92 -4.34
CA HIS A 204 -9.14 2.97 -2.90
C HIS A 204 -8.82 4.36 -2.36
N GLY A 205 -9.52 4.76 -1.29
CA GLY A 205 -9.34 6.04 -0.61
C GLY A 205 -10.51 7.02 -0.87
N ASN A 206 -10.34 8.33 -0.67
CA ASN A 206 -9.20 8.97 -0.02
C ASN A 206 -9.69 9.99 1.02
N VAL A 207 -10.50 9.53 1.99
CA VAL A 207 -11.00 10.39 3.07
C VAL A 207 -9.82 11.00 3.83
N PRO A 208 -9.70 12.34 3.92
CA PRO A 208 -8.52 12.96 4.51
C PRO A 208 -8.33 12.62 5.98
N SER A 209 -7.11 12.29 6.38
CA SER A 209 -6.82 11.91 7.76
C SER A 209 -7.05 13.09 8.71
N ALA A 210 -6.75 14.32 8.28
CA ALA A 210 -7.05 15.54 9.02
C ALA A 210 -8.57 15.74 9.27
N LEU A 211 -9.41 15.28 8.34
CA LEU A 211 -10.87 15.38 8.50
C LEU A 211 -11.36 14.47 9.64
N LEU A 212 -10.73 13.33 9.85
CA LEU A 212 -11.07 12.43 10.95
C LEU A 212 -10.66 12.98 12.33
N VAL A 213 -9.63 13.82 12.39
CA VAL A 213 -9.16 14.44 13.64
C VAL A 213 -9.95 15.72 13.95
N TYR A 214 -10.05 16.63 12.97
CA TYR A 214 -10.54 17.99 13.20
C TYR A 214 -11.95 18.25 12.68
N GLY A 215 -12.46 17.42 11.77
CA GLY A 215 -13.78 17.57 11.21
C GLY A 215 -14.91 17.22 12.17
N SER A 216 -16.11 17.65 11.80
CA SER A 216 -17.38 17.17 12.34
C SER A 216 -17.84 15.90 11.65
N VAL A 217 -18.75 15.17 12.30
CA VAL A 217 -19.40 13.98 11.74
C VAL A 217 -20.08 14.28 10.40
N ASP A 218 -20.75 15.43 10.29
CA ASP A 218 -21.46 15.85 9.08
C ASP A 218 -20.50 16.14 7.91
N GLU A 219 -19.33 16.71 8.18
CA GLU A 219 -18.31 16.95 7.16
C GLU A 219 -17.71 15.62 6.65
N VAL A 220 -17.48 14.66 7.56
CA VAL A 220 -17.02 13.31 7.19
C VAL A 220 -18.07 12.62 6.32
N GLU A 221 -19.35 12.63 6.74
CA GLU A 221 -20.44 12.03 5.97
C GLU A 221 -20.58 12.67 4.59
N THR A 222 -20.54 14.00 4.53
CA THR A 222 -20.63 14.77 3.27
C THR A 222 -19.48 14.43 2.33
N TYR A 223 -18.26 14.32 2.84
CA TYR A 223 -17.08 13.95 2.06
C TYR A 223 -17.21 12.52 1.52
N CYS A 224 -17.56 11.56 2.38
CA CYS A 224 -17.74 10.16 2.00
C CYS A 224 -18.85 9.99 0.95
N LYS A 225 -19.98 10.66 1.13
CA LYS A 225 -21.10 10.64 0.17
C LYS A 225 -20.66 11.14 -1.20
N ARG A 226 -19.92 12.24 -1.26
CA ARG A 226 -19.39 12.79 -2.53
C ARG A 226 -18.44 11.80 -3.20
N LEU A 227 -17.50 11.21 -2.45
CA LEU A 227 -16.58 10.20 -3.01
C LEU A 227 -17.35 9.01 -3.60
N ILE A 228 -18.34 8.50 -2.88
CA ILE A 228 -19.18 7.40 -3.36
C ILE A 228 -19.92 7.81 -4.65
N GLN A 229 -20.52 9.00 -4.70
CA GLN A 229 -21.21 9.48 -5.90
C GLN A 229 -20.26 9.59 -7.11
N ASP A 230 -19.03 10.00 -6.89
CA ASP A 230 -18.04 10.18 -7.95
C ASP A 230 -17.42 8.86 -8.41
N CYS A 231 -17.24 7.90 -7.50
CA CYS A 231 -16.38 6.72 -7.74
C CYS A 231 -17.11 5.38 -7.78
N ALA A 232 -18.30 5.26 -7.17
CA ALA A 232 -18.95 3.96 -6.98
C ALA A 232 -19.57 3.38 -8.26
N ARG A 233 -19.98 4.23 -9.21
CA ARG A 233 -20.64 3.78 -10.43
C ARG A 233 -19.75 2.79 -11.20
N GLY A 234 -20.31 1.62 -11.51
CA GLY A 234 -19.59 0.53 -12.18
C GLY A 234 -18.70 -0.33 -11.27
N GLY A 235 -18.79 -0.17 -9.95
CA GLY A 235 -18.01 -0.96 -8.98
C GLY A 235 -16.53 -0.60 -8.94
N GLY A 236 -15.72 -1.40 -8.26
CA GLY A 236 -14.25 -1.21 -8.22
C GLY A 236 -13.80 0.03 -7.44
N PHE A 237 -14.62 0.53 -6.51
CA PHE A 237 -14.24 1.59 -5.58
C PHE A 237 -14.31 1.08 -4.14
N LEU A 238 -13.25 1.33 -3.37
CA LEU A 238 -13.15 1.01 -1.95
C LEU A 238 -13.05 2.31 -1.15
N LEU A 239 -14.13 2.68 -0.46
CA LEU A 239 -14.12 3.85 0.42
C LEU A 239 -13.22 3.58 1.62
N SER A 240 -12.22 4.43 1.81
CA SER A 240 -11.27 4.35 2.92
C SER A 240 -10.61 5.71 3.15
N THR A 241 -9.73 5.79 4.14
CA THR A 241 -8.86 6.94 4.35
C THR A 241 -7.81 7.10 3.24
N GLU A 242 -7.26 8.30 3.12
CA GLU A 242 -6.17 8.62 2.19
C GLU A 242 -4.83 7.93 2.54
N CYS A 243 -4.65 7.55 3.82
CA CYS A 243 -3.49 6.85 4.36
C CYS A 243 -3.91 6.13 5.65
N GLU A 244 -3.07 6.01 6.68
CA GLU A 244 -3.50 5.49 7.98
C GLU A 244 -4.51 6.42 8.71
N VAL A 245 -5.38 5.79 9.51
CA VAL A 245 -6.21 6.51 10.47
C VAL A 245 -5.31 7.05 11.59
N PRO A 246 -5.30 8.37 11.84
CA PRO A 246 -4.50 8.96 12.91
C PRO A 246 -4.87 8.37 14.28
N TRP A 247 -3.87 8.25 15.16
CA TRP A 247 -4.07 7.70 16.51
C TRP A 247 -5.01 8.56 17.37
N ASP A 248 -5.11 9.85 17.07
CA ASP A 248 -5.96 10.86 17.72
C ASP A 248 -7.25 11.16 16.92
N ALA A 249 -7.56 10.35 15.89
CA ALA A 249 -8.83 10.46 15.17
C ALA A 249 -10.02 10.29 16.12
N ARG A 250 -11.03 11.15 15.94
CA ARG A 250 -12.25 11.11 16.76
C ARG A 250 -13.03 9.84 16.42
N ARG A 251 -13.42 9.07 17.44
CA ARG A 251 -14.11 7.79 17.26
C ARG A 251 -15.42 7.93 16.50
N GLU A 252 -16.14 9.02 16.75
CA GLU A 252 -17.37 9.39 16.05
C GLU A 252 -17.15 9.66 14.56
N ASN A 253 -16.00 10.24 14.18
CA ASN A 253 -15.66 10.50 12.79
C ASN A 253 -15.29 9.20 12.06
N VAL A 254 -14.52 8.31 12.71
CA VAL A 254 -14.24 6.97 12.17
C VAL A 254 -15.53 6.17 11.98
N ARG A 255 -16.46 6.25 12.94
CA ARG A 255 -17.80 5.63 12.81
C ARG A 255 -18.60 6.24 11.66
N ALA A 256 -18.55 7.56 11.49
CA ALA A 256 -19.24 8.26 10.40
C ALA A 256 -18.78 7.78 9.02
N LEU A 257 -17.47 7.51 8.84
CA LEU A 257 -16.93 6.93 7.61
C LEU A 257 -17.55 5.54 7.33
N VAL A 258 -17.54 4.65 8.33
CA VAL A 258 -18.09 3.29 8.18
C VAL A 258 -19.60 3.32 7.90
N GLU A 259 -20.35 4.16 8.61
CA GLU A 259 -21.79 4.31 8.40
C GLU A 259 -22.11 4.94 7.04
N SER A 260 -21.27 5.86 6.55
CA SER A 260 -21.42 6.42 5.20
C SER A 260 -21.25 5.36 4.13
N ALA A 261 -20.30 4.43 4.29
CA ALA A 261 -20.13 3.29 3.40
C ALA A 261 -21.40 2.42 3.35
N ARG A 262 -22.01 2.15 4.51
CA ARG A 262 -23.25 1.35 4.62
C ARG A 262 -24.47 2.05 4.03
N LYS A 263 -24.60 3.36 4.29
CA LYS A 263 -25.75 4.17 3.89
C LYS A 263 -25.77 4.51 2.41
N TYR A 264 -24.62 4.83 1.84
CA TYR A 264 -24.51 5.33 0.46
C TYR A 264 -23.85 4.33 -0.50
N GLY A 265 -23.17 3.30 0.01
CA GLY A 265 -22.46 2.31 -0.81
C GLY A 265 -23.32 1.16 -1.36
N GLN A 266 -24.65 1.26 -1.26
CA GLN A 266 -25.55 0.32 -1.92
C GLN A 266 -25.88 0.85 -3.32
N TYR A 267 -25.44 0.14 -4.36
CA TYR A 267 -25.64 0.49 -5.77
C TYR A 267 -25.70 -0.76 -6.65
#